data_AF-A0A1V5K0T8-F1
#
_entry.id   AF-A0A1V5K0T8-F1
#
_cell.length_a   1.000
_cell.length_b   1.000
_cell.length_c   1.000
_cell.angle_alpha   90.00
_cell.angle_beta   90.00
_cell.angle_gamma   90.00
#
_symmetry.space_group_name_H-M   'P 1'
#
loop_
_entity.id
_entity.type
_entity.pdbx_description
1 polymer ?
#
loop_
_entity_poly.entity_id
_entity_poly.type
_entity_poly.pdbx_seq_one_letter_code
_entity_poly.pdbx_strand_id
1 'polypeptide(L)'
;MMTSSITRTLRRLQRPPSAVETPPPALESTPEEPLPDIREMTLEAFSKARLVVRIRSRLLGTEIILASDNALLDEEAGSVVYRASELKRLLSAPPEAVRDIHRMKDLFRGSRITEMRLET
;
A
#
# COMPACT_ATOMS: atom_id res chain seq x y z
N MET A 1 -63.74 51.68 -31.95
CA MET A 1 -63.12 52.77 -31.18
C MET A 1 -61.70 52.34 -30.82
N MET A 2 -60.72 53.23 -31.10
CA MET A 2 -59.45 53.51 -30.41
C MET A 2 -59.18 52.70 -29.10
N THR A 3 -57.98 52.22 -28.73
CA THR A 3 -56.56 52.64 -28.89
C THR A 3 -55.64 51.43 -28.62
N SER A 4 -54.50 51.26 -29.34
CA SER A 4 -53.11 51.48 -28.85
C SER A 4 -52.84 50.97 -27.41
N SER A 5 -51.85 50.09 -27.14
CA SER A 5 -50.43 50.48 -27.09
C SER A 5 -49.50 49.37 -26.56
N ILE A 6 -48.27 49.36 -27.10
CA ILE A 6 -46.97 49.08 -26.44
C ILE A 6 -46.34 47.66 -26.52
N THR A 7 -45.04 47.74 -26.81
CA THR A 7 -44.00 46.84 -27.31
C THR A 7 -43.18 46.13 -26.21
N ARG A 8 -42.20 45.30 -26.64
CA ARG A 8 -41.03 44.67 -25.93
C ARG A 8 -41.23 43.21 -25.49
N THR A 9 -40.30 42.26 -25.64
CA THR A 9 -38.92 42.19 -26.17
C THR A 9 -38.57 40.72 -26.44
N LEU A 10 -37.71 40.51 -27.44
CA LEU A 10 -37.04 39.27 -27.87
C LEU A 10 -36.31 38.52 -26.74
N ARG A 11 -36.42 37.17 -26.73
CA ARG A 11 -35.31 36.27 -26.34
C ARG A 11 -35.53 34.87 -26.88
N ARG A 12 -35.15 34.69 -28.16
CA ARG A 12 -34.85 33.40 -28.77
C ARG A 12 -33.33 33.23 -28.71
N LEU A 13 -32.86 31.97 -28.65
CA LEU A 13 -31.45 31.52 -28.63
C LEU A 13 -30.86 31.57 -27.19
N GLN A 14 -30.23 30.54 -26.60
CA GLN A 14 -29.47 29.41 -27.13
C GLN A 14 -29.53 28.24 -26.11
N ARG A 15 -29.79 27.01 -26.57
CA ARG A 15 -29.38 25.78 -25.86
C ARG A 15 -27.89 25.56 -26.17
N PRO A 16 -26.99 25.41 -25.19
CA PRO A 16 -25.64 24.96 -25.48
C PRO A 16 -25.66 23.48 -25.92
N PRO A 17 -24.84 23.10 -26.92
CA PRO A 17 -24.69 21.72 -27.37
C PRO A 17 -23.94 20.88 -26.33
N SER A 18 -24.27 19.59 -26.29
CA SER A 18 -23.69 18.55 -25.45
C SER A 18 -22.18 18.71 -25.29
N ALA A 19 -21.72 18.77 -24.03
CA ALA A 19 -20.32 18.61 -23.70
C ALA A 19 -19.84 17.25 -24.26
N VAL A 20 -18.87 17.29 -25.16
CA VAL A 20 -18.13 16.13 -25.62
C VAL A 20 -17.40 15.59 -24.40
N GLU A 21 -17.92 14.48 -23.87
CA GLU A 21 -17.27 13.68 -22.84
C GLU A 21 -15.97 13.17 -23.45
N THR A 22 -14.86 13.83 -23.12
CA THR A 22 -13.54 13.39 -23.51
C THR A 22 -13.28 12.11 -22.72
N PRO A 23 -13.04 10.94 -23.34
CA PRO A 23 -12.67 9.76 -22.58
C PRO A 23 -11.39 10.10 -21.79
N PRO A 24 -11.27 9.67 -20.53
CA PRO A 24 -10.04 9.89 -19.76
C PRO A 24 -8.86 9.36 -20.58
N PRO A 25 -7.69 10.03 -20.54
CA PRO A 25 -6.52 9.53 -21.24
C PRO A 25 -6.30 8.09 -20.81
N ALA A 26 -6.25 7.18 -21.79
CA ALA A 26 -5.94 5.79 -21.57
C ALA A 26 -4.71 5.76 -20.66
N LEU A 27 -4.85 5.11 -19.51
CA LEU A 27 -3.74 4.87 -18.60
C LEU A 27 -2.67 4.19 -19.43
N GLU A 28 -1.68 4.98 -19.85
CA GLU A 28 -0.52 4.55 -20.57
C GLU A 28 0.13 3.54 -19.63
N SER A 29 -0.03 2.26 -19.96
CA SER A 29 0.51 1.16 -19.18
C SER A 29 2.01 1.34 -19.19
N THR A 30 2.52 1.96 -18.13
CA THR A 30 3.95 2.03 -17.82
C THR A 30 4.49 0.62 -18.01
N PRO A 31 5.58 0.44 -18.79
CA PRO A 31 6.18 -0.87 -18.91
C PRO A 31 6.46 -1.38 -17.48
N GLU A 32 5.78 -2.45 -17.07
CA GLU A 32 6.10 -3.15 -15.84
C GLU A 32 7.53 -3.66 -16.02
N GLU A 33 8.49 -2.94 -15.41
CA GLU A 33 9.86 -3.42 -15.38
C GLU A 33 9.85 -4.84 -14.79
N PRO A 34 10.53 -5.81 -15.43
CA PRO A 34 10.54 -7.18 -14.94
C PRO A 34 11.03 -7.18 -13.49
N LEU A 35 10.21 -7.71 -12.60
CA LEU A 35 10.54 -7.79 -11.18
C LEU A 35 11.90 -8.49 -11.03
N PRO A 36 12.85 -7.91 -10.28
CA PRO A 36 14.15 -8.53 -10.08
C PRO A 36 13.98 -9.90 -9.43
N ASP A 37 14.81 -10.89 -9.82
CA ASP A 37 14.78 -12.19 -9.16
C ASP A 37 15.18 -12.03 -7.69
N ILE A 38 14.18 -12.17 -6.82
CA ILE A 38 14.30 -11.96 -5.39
C ILE A 38 15.29 -12.95 -4.76
N ARG A 39 15.47 -14.13 -5.37
CA ARG A 39 16.35 -15.19 -4.84
C ARG A 39 17.83 -14.85 -4.97
N GLU A 40 18.19 -14.06 -5.98
CA GLU A 40 19.57 -13.66 -6.26
C GLU A 40 19.91 -12.30 -5.61
N MET A 41 18.92 -11.63 -5.04
CA MET A 41 19.06 -10.30 -4.47
C MET A 41 19.69 -10.34 -3.07
N THR A 42 20.65 -9.44 -2.84
CA THR A 42 21.21 -9.25 -1.50
C THR A 42 20.20 -8.58 -0.56
N LEU A 43 20.31 -8.81 0.76
CA LEU A 43 19.43 -8.12 1.73
C LEU A 43 19.59 -6.59 1.70
N GLU A 44 20.73 -6.07 1.23
CA GLU A 44 20.90 -4.63 1.06
C GLU A 44 20.12 -4.10 -0.13
N ALA A 45 20.18 -4.76 -1.30
CA ALA A 45 19.35 -4.39 -2.43
C ALA A 45 17.86 -4.54 -2.07
N PHE A 46 17.50 -5.64 -1.41
CA PHE A 46 16.13 -5.89 -0.94
C PHE A 46 15.63 -4.79 0.00
N SER A 47 16.47 -4.24 0.90
CA SER A 47 16.02 -3.18 1.83
C SER A 47 15.52 -1.91 1.16
N LYS A 48 15.94 -1.64 -0.09
CA LYS A 48 15.64 -0.40 -0.83
C LYS A 48 14.62 -0.62 -1.95
N ALA A 49 14.30 -1.87 -2.29
CA ALA A 49 13.54 -2.24 -3.47
C ALA A 49 12.01 -1.98 -3.39
N ARG A 50 11.48 -1.52 -2.24
CA ARG A 50 10.02 -1.34 -1.99
C ARG A 50 9.19 -2.60 -2.25
N LEU A 51 9.75 -3.78 -1.98
CA LEU A 51 9.12 -5.08 -2.19
C LEU A 51 8.44 -5.60 -0.92
N VAL A 52 7.36 -6.35 -1.14
CA VAL A 52 6.67 -7.14 -0.12
C VAL A 52 6.54 -8.56 -0.66
N VAL A 53 7.06 -9.53 0.09
CA VAL A 53 7.15 -10.93 -0.35
C VAL A 53 6.52 -11.81 0.71
N ARG A 54 5.51 -12.58 0.31
CA ARG A 54 4.91 -13.60 1.18
C ARG A 54 5.62 -14.93 0.97
N ILE A 55 6.07 -15.56 2.05
CA ILE A 55 6.73 -16.86 2.00
C ILE A 55 6.21 -17.79 3.10
N ARG A 56 6.28 -19.11 2.85
CA ARG A 56 6.11 -20.12 3.89
C ARG A 56 7.45 -20.43 4.55
N SER A 57 7.62 -20.03 5.80
CA SER A 57 8.85 -20.29 6.56
C SER A 57 8.88 -21.73 7.05
N ARG A 58 9.90 -22.51 6.64
CA ARG A 58 10.11 -23.87 7.14
C ARG A 58 10.48 -23.89 8.63
N LEU A 59 11.24 -22.89 9.10
CA LEU A 59 11.67 -22.78 10.49
C LEU A 59 10.49 -22.56 11.45
N LEU A 60 9.53 -21.74 11.01
CA LEU A 60 8.38 -21.32 11.80
C LEU A 60 7.12 -22.16 11.52
N GLY A 61 7.08 -22.90 10.41
CA GLY A 61 5.94 -23.72 9.99
C GLY A 61 4.73 -22.92 9.49
N THR A 62 4.85 -21.60 9.36
CA THR A 62 3.76 -20.68 9.01
C THR A 62 4.15 -19.71 7.89
N GLU A 63 3.16 -19.01 7.33
CA GLU A 63 3.38 -17.93 6.38
C GLU A 63 3.80 -16.64 7.09
N ILE A 64 4.81 -15.97 6.52
CA ILE A 64 5.33 -14.69 6.98
C ILE A 64 5.49 -13.75 5.79
N ILE A 65 5.59 -12.46 6.09
CA ILE A 65 5.87 -11.43 5.10
C ILE A 65 7.28 -10.92 5.31
N LEU A 66 8.08 -10.89 4.24
CA LEU A 66 9.34 -10.18 4.18
C LEU A 66 9.11 -8.86 3.44
N ALA A 67 9.54 -7.76 4.01
CA ALA A 67 9.31 -6.44 3.44
C ALA A 67 10.61 -5.64 3.34
N SER A 68 10.78 -4.87 2.27
CA SER A 68 11.79 -3.81 2.23
C SER A 68 11.55 -2.83 3.36
N ASP A 69 12.61 -2.14 3.80
CA ASP A 69 12.49 -1.17 4.89
C ASP A 69 11.57 -0.01 4.49
N ASN A 70 11.57 0.36 3.22
CA ASN A 70 10.75 1.41 2.62
C ASN A 70 9.45 0.90 1.96
N ALA A 71 9.07 -0.36 2.17
CA ALA A 71 7.82 -0.90 1.64
C ALA A 71 6.61 -0.37 2.44
N LEU A 72 5.56 0.02 1.71
CA LEU A 72 4.24 0.28 2.25
C LEU A 72 3.56 -1.08 2.50
N LEU A 73 2.95 -1.21 3.68
CA LEU A 73 2.27 -2.42 4.10
C LEU A 73 0.81 -2.08 4.35
N ASP A 74 -0.09 -2.86 3.77
CA ASP A 74 -1.50 -2.79 4.14
C ASP A 74 -1.67 -3.36 5.54
N GLU A 75 -2.28 -2.59 6.44
CA GLU A 75 -2.40 -2.91 7.87
C GLU A 75 -3.18 -4.21 8.13
N GLU A 76 -3.92 -4.71 7.13
CA GLU A 76 -4.69 -5.96 7.18
C GLU A 76 -3.85 -7.21 6.93
N ALA A 77 -2.52 -7.09 6.81
CA ALA A 77 -1.65 -8.23 6.63
C ALA A 77 -1.87 -9.27 7.74
N GLY A 78 -2.57 -10.35 7.36
CA GLY A 78 -2.84 -11.59 8.09
C GLY A 78 -1.66 -12.23 8.82
N SER A 79 -0.45 -11.72 8.60
CA SER A 79 0.81 -12.43 8.83
C SER A 79 1.82 -11.52 9.52
N VAL A 80 2.74 -12.14 10.27
CA VAL A 80 3.87 -11.44 10.87
C VAL A 80 4.81 -10.90 9.78
N VAL A 81 5.15 -9.62 9.87
CA VAL A 81 6.04 -8.94 8.92
C VAL A 81 7.45 -8.82 9.47
N TYR A 82 8.45 -9.16 8.67
CA TYR A 82 9.87 -8.92 8.94
C TYR A 82 10.44 -7.95 7.92
N ARG A 83 10.96 -6.81 8.39
CA ARG A 83 11.63 -5.85 7.52
C ARG A 83 13.07 -6.28 7.22
N ALA A 84 13.62 -5.84 6.09
CA ALA A 84 14.98 -6.20 5.66
C ALA A 84 16.05 -5.92 6.73
N SER A 85 15.97 -4.78 7.41
CA SER A 85 16.85 -4.42 8.52
C SER A 85 16.76 -5.37 9.72
N GLU A 86 15.57 -5.91 10.00
CA GLU A 86 15.36 -6.92 11.03
C GLU A 86 15.93 -8.27 10.61
N LEU A 87 15.68 -8.69 9.35
CA LEU A 87 16.23 -9.93 8.80
C LEU A 87 17.76 -9.97 8.90
N LYS A 88 18.44 -8.85 8.64
CA LYS A 88 19.89 -8.73 8.81
C LYS A 88 20.36 -9.06 10.23
N ARG A 89 19.58 -8.68 11.25
CA ARG A 89 19.89 -8.99 12.65
C ARG A 89 19.61 -10.45 12.99
N LEU A 90 18.59 -11.04 12.36
CA LEU A 90 18.18 -12.43 12.58
C LEU A 90 19.10 -13.45 11.90
N LEU A 91 19.85 -13.06 10.86
CA LEU A 91 20.75 -13.98 10.14
C LEU A 91 21.79 -14.67 11.05
N SER A 92 22.25 -13.98 12.09
CA SER A 92 23.23 -14.51 13.05
C SER A 92 22.57 -15.09 14.31
N ALA A 93 21.24 -15.07 14.40
CA ALA A 93 20.52 -15.53 15.57
C ALA A 93 20.34 -17.06 15.53
N PRO A 94 20.41 -17.74 16.69
CA PRO A 94 20.08 -19.15 16.75
C PRO A 94 18.60 -19.38 16.39
N PRO A 95 18.24 -20.55 15.81
CA PRO A 95 16.88 -20.86 15.39
C PRO A 95 15.82 -20.68 16.51
N GLU A 96 16.19 -20.92 17.76
CA GLU A 96 15.32 -20.74 18.93
C GLU A 96 14.96 -19.27 19.16
N ALA A 97 15.94 -18.37 19.11
CA ALA A 97 15.71 -16.94 19.25
C ALA A 97 14.78 -16.40 18.15
N VAL A 98 14.92 -16.89 16.91
CA VAL A 98 14.02 -16.51 15.81
C VAL A 98 12.57 -16.95 16.09
N ARG A 99 12.38 -18.14 16.67
CA ARG A 99 11.04 -18.63 17.06
C ARG A 99 10.43 -17.80 18.18
N ASP A 100 11.22 -17.41 19.17
CA ASP A 100 10.72 -16.60 20.29
C ASP A 100 10.37 -15.18 19.85
N ILE A 101 11.21 -14.55 19.00
CA ILE A 101 10.89 -13.26 18.36
C ILE A 101 9.60 -13.39 17.54
N HIS A 102 9.45 -14.47 16.78
CA HIS A 102 8.23 -14.71 16.01
C HIS A 102 6.99 -14.81 16.90
N ARG A 103 7.04 -15.62 17.96
CA ARG A 103 5.93 -15.76 18.93
C ARG A 103 5.54 -14.42 19.54
N MET A 104 6.53 -13.59 19.89
CA MET A 104 6.26 -12.27 20.44
C MET A 104 5.56 -11.37 19.41
N LYS A 105 6.02 -11.35 18.16
CA LYS A 105 5.38 -10.55 17.09
C LYS A 105 3.98 -11.03 16.73
N ASP A 106 3.76 -12.34 16.77
CA ASP A 106 2.45 -12.94 16.56
C ASP A 106 1.48 -12.59 17.70
N LEU A 107 1.94 -12.69 18.95
CA LEU A 107 1.15 -12.36 20.13
C LEU A 107 0.70 -10.88 20.16
N PHE A 108 1.57 -9.97 19.73
CA PHE A 108 1.26 -8.54 19.64
C PHE A 108 0.72 -8.12 18.27
N ARG A 109 0.35 -9.07 17.41
CA ARG A 109 -0.18 -8.76 16.09
C ARG A 109 -1.47 -7.95 16.21
N GLY A 110 -1.52 -6.78 15.58
CA GLY A 110 -2.66 -5.85 15.66
C GLY A 110 -2.81 -5.13 17.01
N SER A 111 -1.91 -5.35 17.97
CA SER A 111 -1.93 -4.63 19.24
C SER A 111 -1.37 -3.22 19.05
N ARG A 112 -2.19 -2.20 19.29
CA ARG A 112 -1.74 -0.81 19.46
C ARG A 112 -1.54 -0.59 20.97
N ILE A 113 -0.29 -0.48 21.42
CA ILE A 113 -0.01 -0.06 22.80
C ILE A 113 -0.50 1.38 22.91
N THR A 114 -1.64 1.58 23.57
CA THR A 114 -2.32 2.87 23.60
C THR A 114 -1.86 3.73 24.78
N GLU A 115 -1.28 3.14 25.82
CA GLU A 115 -0.58 3.83 26.91
C GLU A 115 0.30 2.84 27.68
N MET A 116 1.53 3.23 27.98
CA MET A 116 2.41 2.48 28.88
C MET A 116 2.69 3.40 30.08
N ARG A 117 1.86 3.33 31.12
CA ARG A 117 2.19 3.95 32.41
C ARG A 117 3.23 3.08 33.10
N LEU A 118 4.49 3.48 33.01
CA LEU A 118 5.51 3.02 33.93
C LEU A 118 5.25 3.75 35.25
N GLU A 119 4.57 3.08 36.18
CA GLU A 119 4.59 3.52 37.58
C GLU A 119 6.00 3.25 38.10
N THR A 120 6.80 4.30 38.20
CA THR A 120 8.07 4.35 38.92
C THR A 120 7.85 4.59 40.40
#